data_AF-A0A8J8D9N2-F1
#
_entry.id   AF-A0A8J8D9N2-F1
#
_cell.length_a   1.000
_cell.length_b   1.000
_cell.length_c   1.000
_cell.angle_alpha   90.00
_cell.angle_beta   90.00
_cell.angle_gamma   90.00
#
_symmetry.space_group_name_H-M   'P 1'
#
loop_
_entity.id
_entity.type
_entity.pdbx_description
1 polymer ?
#
loop_
_entity_poly.entity_id
_entity_poly.type
_entity_poly.pdbx_seq_one_letter_code
_entity_poly.pdbx_strand_id
1 'polypeptide(L)'
;MLSLNNFYTIDTPEKAAFIQIKNGKITLDTFDELKPIDCKGSFLLPGFINFHDHLDFNLFPQLGKEHYQNYTEWGPFIQAEFKNEIKEVLSITQQLRTQWGIYKNLLNGFTTVVNHGEKLINENELINVIQHFTNLHSPAFEKNWQWKLKNPFNLRVPVSMHIGEGIDELANKEIEDVIHHNWLQKKIIAIHTLQ
;
A
#
# COMPACT_ATOMS: atom_id res chain seq x y z
N MET A 1 19.05 -9.84 20.20
CA MET A 1 18.66 -11.21 19.78
C MET A 1 17.32 -11.52 20.41
N LEU A 2 16.42 -12.20 19.71
CA LEU A 2 15.08 -12.56 20.18
C LEU A 2 14.80 -14.03 19.84
N SER A 3 14.20 -14.79 20.75
CA SER A 3 13.81 -16.18 20.53
C SER A 3 12.31 -16.34 20.81
N LEU A 4 11.59 -17.01 19.91
CA LEU A 4 10.17 -17.32 20.04
C LEU A 4 10.00 -18.85 20.02
N ASN A 5 9.10 -19.39 20.83
CA ASN A 5 8.80 -20.82 20.84
C ASN A 5 7.30 -21.11 21.01
N ASN A 6 6.91 -22.38 20.84
CA ASN A 6 5.56 -22.88 21.09
C ASN A 6 4.45 -22.29 20.20
N PHE A 7 4.79 -21.66 19.08
CA PHE A 7 3.82 -21.25 18.06
C PHE A 7 3.67 -22.31 16.97
N TYR A 8 2.60 -22.19 16.17
CA TYR A 8 2.39 -22.99 14.96
C TYR A 8 2.65 -22.14 13.70
N THR A 9 2.91 -22.78 12.56
CA THR A 9 3.03 -22.10 11.26
C THR A 9 1.97 -22.65 10.30
N ILE A 10 1.72 -21.96 9.19
CA ILE A 10 0.84 -22.49 8.13
C ILE A 10 1.39 -23.80 7.55
N ASP A 11 2.72 -23.89 7.41
CA ASP A 11 3.37 -25.05 6.79
C ASP A 11 3.41 -26.27 7.72
N THR A 12 3.41 -26.07 9.04
CA THR A 12 3.42 -27.14 10.05
C THR A 12 2.43 -26.83 11.19
N PRO A 13 1.11 -26.89 10.93
CA PRO A 13 0.08 -26.52 11.91
C PRO A 13 -0.05 -27.52 13.08
N GLU A 14 0.42 -28.75 12.91
CA GLU A 14 0.36 -29.82 13.92
C GLU A 14 1.56 -29.85 14.88
N LYS A 15 2.62 -29.08 14.61
CA LYS A 15 3.87 -29.12 15.36
C LYS A 15 4.27 -27.73 15.84
N ALA A 16 4.45 -27.61 17.15
CA ALA A 16 5.01 -26.41 17.76
C ALA A 16 6.45 -26.17 17.26
N ALA A 17 6.72 -24.91 16.90
CA ALA A 17 7.97 -24.49 16.29
C ALA A 17 8.74 -23.51 17.19
N PHE A 18 9.96 -23.21 16.75
CA PHE A 18 10.90 -22.31 17.38
C PHE A 18 11.59 -21.48 16.30
N ILE A 19 11.77 -20.18 16.53
CA ILE A 19 12.65 -19.35 15.71
C ILE A 19 13.55 -18.48 16.58
N GLN A 20 14.72 -18.17 16.05
CA GLN A 20 15.59 -17.12 16.56
C GLN A 20 15.70 -16.00 15.55
N ILE A 21 15.83 -14.79 16.08
CA ILE A 21 16.00 -13.57 15.31
C ILE A 21 17.26 -12.87 15.80
N LYS A 22 18.22 -12.73 14.90
CA LYS A 22 19.50 -12.02 15.13
C LYS A 22 19.65 -10.94 14.08
N ASN A 23 19.88 -9.70 14.51
CA ASN A 23 20.05 -8.54 13.63
C ASN A 23 18.92 -8.40 12.59
N GLY A 24 17.67 -8.61 13.01
CA GLY A 24 16.48 -8.51 12.15
C GLY A 24 16.29 -9.66 11.16
N LYS A 25 17.11 -10.72 11.22
CA LYS A 25 17.00 -11.89 10.35
C LYS A 25 16.64 -13.13 11.15
N ILE A 26 15.76 -13.97 10.59
CA ILE A 26 15.48 -15.30 11.12
C ILE A 26 16.74 -16.15 10.94
N THR A 27 17.19 -16.78 12.02
CA THR A 27 18.32 -17.71 12.03
C THR A 27 17.85 -19.08 12.50
N LEU A 28 18.34 -20.12 11.84
CA LEU A 28 18.07 -21.52 12.20
C LEU A 28 19.19 -22.13 13.06
N ASP A 29 20.29 -21.39 13.21
CA ASP A 29 21.51 -21.88 13.82
C ASP A 29 21.54 -21.52 15.31
N THR A 30 21.67 -22.56 16.13
CA THR A 30 22.05 -22.58 17.55
C THR A 30 21.00 -22.11 18.57
N PHE A 31 20.42 -23.07 19.30
CA PHE A 31 19.76 -22.82 20.59
C PHE A 31 20.72 -22.07 21.53
N ASP A 32 20.33 -20.86 21.92
CA ASP A 32 21.09 -19.99 22.82
C ASP A 32 20.37 -19.91 24.19
N GLU A 33 21.09 -19.63 25.27
CA GLU A 33 20.59 -19.74 26.66
C GLU A 33 19.51 -18.69 27.05
N LEU A 34 19.16 -17.76 26.17
CA LEU A 34 18.12 -16.77 26.44
C LEU A 34 16.74 -17.44 26.45
N LYS A 35 15.99 -17.22 27.55
CA LYS A 35 14.63 -17.72 27.70
C LYS A 35 13.73 -17.20 26.57
N PRO A 36 13.15 -18.08 25.73
CA PRO A 36 12.29 -17.66 24.63
C PRO A 36 10.98 -17.06 25.12
N ILE A 37 10.37 -16.23 24.27
CA ILE A 37 8.98 -15.81 24.44
C ILE A 37 8.09 -17.00 24.08
N ASP A 38 7.28 -17.42 25.06
CA ASP A 38 6.29 -18.49 24.88
C ASP A 38 5.07 -17.98 24.11
N CYS A 39 4.89 -18.50 22.90
CA CYS A 39 3.81 -18.15 21.99
C CYS A 39 2.75 -19.26 21.88
N LYS A 40 2.58 -20.07 22.93
CA LYS A 40 1.59 -21.15 22.98
C LYS A 40 0.19 -20.69 22.56
N GLY A 41 -0.39 -21.40 21.60
CA GLY A 41 -1.75 -21.13 21.09
C GLY A 41 -1.80 -20.08 19.97
N SER A 42 -0.65 -19.58 19.53
CA SER A 42 -0.55 -18.60 18.45
C SER A 42 -0.06 -19.23 17.14
N PHE A 43 -0.41 -18.60 16.02
CA PHE A 43 0.20 -18.83 14.72
C PHE A 43 1.21 -17.74 14.41
N LEU A 44 2.38 -18.13 13.90
CA LEU A 44 3.36 -17.22 13.34
C LEU A 44 3.18 -17.17 11.82
N LEU A 45 3.08 -15.95 11.29
CA LEU A 45 2.91 -15.65 9.88
C LEU A 45 4.00 -14.66 9.44
N PRO A 46 4.46 -14.73 8.17
CA PRO A 46 5.12 -13.58 7.57
C PRO A 46 4.21 -12.35 7.65
N GLY A 47 4.79 -11.19 7.93
CA GLY A 47 4.04 -9.94 7.88
C GLY A 47 3.47 -9.69 6.49
N PHE A 48 2.26 -9.16 6.43
CA PHE A 48 1.57 -8.94 5.15
C PHE A 48 2.16 -7.74 4.39
N ILE A 49 1.99 -7.78 3.07
CA ILE A 49 2.36 -6.69 2.16
C ILE A 49 1.07 -6.04 1.66
N ASN A 50 0.86 -4.78 2.02
CA ASN A 50 -0.20 -3.96 1.45
C ASN A 50 0.33 -3.29 0.19
N PHE A 51 -0.09 -3.78 -0.99
CA PHE A 51 0.44 -3.33 -2.27
C PHE A 51 -0.11 -1.97 -2.73
N HIS A 52 -1.08 -1.40 -2.03
CA HIS A 52 -1.67 -0.11 -2.35
C HIS A 52 -2.38 0.52 -1.14
N ASP A 53 -1.80 1.60 -0.60
CA ASP A 53 -2.47 2.44 0.39
C ASP A 53 -2.15 3.92 0.11
N HIS A 54 -3.07 4.79 0.46
CA HIS A 54 -2.84 6.23 0.58
C HIS A 54 -2.64 6.52 2.06
N LEU A 55 -1.40 6.44 2.55
CA LEU A 55 -1.16 6.42 4.00
C LEU A 55 -1.77 7.63 4.72
N ASP A 56 -1.74 8.81 4.11
CA ASP A 56 -2.28 10.03 4.69
C ASP A 56 -3.82 10.13 4.59
N PHE A 57 -4.49 9.25 3.85
CA PHE A 57 -5.95 9.30 3.69
C PHE A 57 -6.71 8.51 4.78
N ASN A 58 -6.00 7.84 5.68
CA ASN A 58 -6.59 6.91 6.65
C ASN A 58 -7.43 7.57 7.77
N LEU A 59 -7.52 8.90 7.81
CA LEU A 59 -8.43 9.64 8.70
C LEU A 59 -9.70 10.13 8.00
N PHE A 60 -9.81 10.01 6.68
CA PHE A 60 -11.07 10.32 6.00
C PHE A 60 -12.12 9.26 6.36
N PRO A 61 -13.35 9.67 6.70
CA PRO A 61 -14.44 8.73 6.85
C PRO A 61 -14.82 8.15 5.47
N GLN A 62 -15.81 7.27 5.44
CA GLN A 62 -16.41 6.88 4.17
C GLN A 62 -17.07 8.12 3.55
N LEU A 63 -16.55 8.55 2.40
CA LEU A 63 -17.07 9.68 1.63
C LEU A 63 -17.86 9.17 0.42
N GLY A 64 -19.10 9.64 0.28
CA GLY A 64 -20.03 9.21 -0.77
C GLY A 64 -21.39 8.81 -0.19
N LYS A 65 -22.45 8.98 -0.98
CA LYS A 65 -23.84 8.67 -0.56
C LYS A 65 -24.50 7.59 -1.42
N GLU A 66 -23.89 7.24 -2.55
CA GLU A 66 -24.44 6.33 -3.55
C GLU A 66 -23.35 5.55 -4.28
N HIS A 67 -23.77 4.72 -5.24
CA HIS A 67 -22.86 4.03 -6.15
C HIS A 67 -22.53 4.94 -7.34
N TYR A 68 -21.24 5.08 -7.64
CA TYR A 68 -20.74 5.82 -8.80
C TYR A 68 -20.20 4.84 -9.82
N GLN A 69 -20.28 5.22 -11.09
CA GLN A 69 -19.80 4.39 -12.19
C GLN A 69 -18.27 4.28 -12.19
N ASN A 70 -17.58 5.35 -11.79
CA ASN A 70 -16.12 5.41 -11.71
C ASN A 70 -15.65 6.52 -10.75
N TYR A 71 -14.33 6.56 -10.54
CA TYR A 71 -13.69 7.55 -9.67
C TYR A 71 -13.82 9.01 -10.17
N THR A 72 -14.04 9.23 -11.47
CA THR A 72 -14.20 10.58 -12.05
C THR A 72 -15.56 11.19 -11.77
N GLU A 73 -16.56 10.38 -11.46
CA GLU A 73 -17.85 10.80 -10.94
C GLU A 73 -17.78 11.02 -9.42
N TRP A 74 -17.22 10.04 -8.69
CA TRP A 74 -17.08 10.10 -7.24
C TRP A 74 -16.24 11.29 -6.75
N GLY A 75 -15.08 11.53 -7.36
CA GLY A 75 -14.12 12.55 -6.92
C GLY A 75 -14.71 13.97 -6.85
N PRO A 76 -15.28 14.51 -7.94
CA PRO A 76 -15.94 15.81 -7.93
C PRO A 76 -17.13 15.88 -6.98
N PHE A 77 -17.91 14.81 -6.87
CA PHE A 77 -19.05 14.74 -5.96
C PHE A 77 -18.60 14.93 -4.51
N ILE A 78 -17.60 14.17 -4.05
CA ILE A 78 -17.16 14.27 -2.65
C ILE A 78 -16.55 15.64 -2.33
N GLN A 79 -15.88 16.28 -3.29
CA GLN A 79 -15.32 17.61 -3.12
C GLN A 79 -16.40 18.69 -2.98
N ALA A 80 -17.58 18.49 -3.60
CA ALA A 80 -18.71 19.39 -3.48
C ALA A 80 -19.49 19.13 -2.17
N GLU A 81 -19.86 17.89 -1.93
CA GLU A 81 -20.81 17.50 -0.88
C GLU A 81 -20.18 17.35 0.50
N PHE A 82 -18.92 16.92 0.58
CA PHE A 82 -18.20 16.64 1.84
C PHE A 82 -17.03 17.59 2.06
N LYS A 83 -17.12 18.80 1.50
CA LYS A 83 -16.04 19.80 1.55
C LYS A 83 -15.62 20.13 2.97
N ASN A 84 -16.57 20.20 3.91
CA ASN A 84 -16.30 20.58 5.30
C ASN A 84 -15.57 19.46 6.03
N GLU A 85 -16.05 18.22 5.88
CA GLU A 85 -15.45 17.01 6.43
C GLU A 85 -14.04 16.80 5.88
N ILE A 86 -13.84 16.99 4.57
CA ILE A 86 -12.52 16.95 3.94
C ILE A 86 -11.62 18.02 4.55
N LYS A 87 -12.11 19.26 4.69
CA LYS A 87 -11.34 20.37 5.27
C LYS A 87 -10.95 20.12 6.72
N GLU A 88 -11.84 19.54 7.52
CA GLU A 88 -11.58 19.18 8.92
C GLU A 88 -10.45 18.16 9.02
N VAL A 89 -10.52 17.07 8.24
CA VAL A 89 -9.44 16.07 8.22
C VAL A 89 -8.12 16.68 7.71
N LEU A 90 -8.17 17.50 6.65
CA LEU A 90 -6.98 18.17 6.10
C LEU A 90 -6.39 19.25 7.04
N SER A 91 -7.12 19.68 8.06
CA SER A 91 -6.57 20.56 9.12
C SER A 91 -5.58 19.82 10.03
N ILE A 92 -5.67 18.48 10.07
CA ILE A 92 -4.69 17.62 10.74
C ILE A 92 -3.45 17.55 9.86
N THR A 93 -2.28 17.74 10.46
CA THR A 93 -1.03 17.70 9.71
C THR A 93 -0.88 16.38 9.00
N GLN A 94 -0.38 16.42 7.76
CA GLN A 94 -0.17 15.21 6.97
C GLN A 94 0.66 14.17 7.73
N GLN A 95 1.71 14.60 8.44
CA GLN A 95 2.55 13.71 9.24
C GLN A 95 1.72 12.85 10.22
N LEU A 96 0.76 13.46 10.92
CA LEU A 96 -0.11 12.74 11.85
C LEU A 96 -1.07 11.80 11.11
N ARG A 97 -1.63 12.25 9.97
CA ARG A 97 -2.51 11.40 9.15
C ARG A 97 -1.76 10.15 8.63
N THR A 98 -0.53 10.32 8.15
CA THR A 98 0.32 9.21 7.71
C THR A 98 0.66 8.27 8.86
N GLN A 99 1.03 8.81 10.03
CA GLN A 99 1.29 7.99 11.22
C GLN A 99 0.08 7.11 11.57
N TRP A 100 -1.13 7.65 11.45
CA TRP A 100 -2.34 6.85 11.62
C TRP A 100 -2.44 5.72 10.59
N GLY A 101 -2.16 5.99 9.32
CA GLY A 101 -2.08 4.96 8.27
C GLY A 101 -1.05 3.87 8.56
N ILE A 102 0.12 4.23 9.10
CA ILE A 102 1.14 3.28 9.53
C ILE A 102 0.62 2.40 10.67
N TYR A 103 0.01 2.99 11.70
CA TYR A 103 -0.55 2.23 12.83
C TYR A 103 -1.69 1.31 12.37
N LYS A 104 -2.58 1.77 11.49
CA LYS A 104 -3.64 0.93 10.90
C LYS A 104 -3.03 -0.32 10.26
N ASN A 105 -2.01 -0.15 9.41
CA ASN A 105 -1.36 -1.26 8.73
C ASN A 105 -0.67 -2.21 9.72
N LEU A 106 0.12 -1.69 10.66
CA LEU A 106 0.84 -2.49 11.65
C LEU A 106 -0.12 -3.32 12.53
N LEU A 107 -1.19 -2.70 13.05
CA LEU A 107 -2.18 -3.37 13.89
C LEU A 107 -2.95 -4.47 13.15
N ASN A 108 -2.99 -4.42 11.82
CA ASN A 108 -3.60 -5.45 10.97
C ASN A 108 -2.57 -6.43 10.39
N GLY A 109 -1.34 -6.46 10.92
CA GLY A 109 -0.32 -7.44 10.54
C GLY A 109 0.46 -7.12 9.26
N PHE A 110 0.27 -5.92 8.69
CA PHE A 110 1.08 -5.47 7.55
C PHE A 110 2.42 -4.93 8.03
N THR A 111 3.51 -5.47 7.51
CA THR A 111 4.88 -5.02 7.80
C THR A 111 5.51 -4.30 6.61
N THR A 112 4.88 -4.34 5.44
CA THR A 112 5.28 -3.60 4.25
C THR A 112 4.07 -2.96 3.59
N VAL A 113 4.19 -1.69 3.20
CA VAL A 113 3.14 -0.94 2.49
C VAL A 113 3.74 -0.22 1.28
N VAL A 114 3.05 -0.26 0.15
CA VAL A 114 3.34 0.59 -1.02
C VAL A 114 2.47 1.84 -0.91
N ASN A 115 3.11 2.98 -0.63
CA ASN A 115 2.39 4.25 -0.41
C ASN A 115 2.15 4.97 -1.74
N HIS A 116 0.91 5.02 -2.18
CA HIS A 116 0.46 5.73 -3.38
C HIS A 116 -0.02 7.17 -3.09
N GLY A 117 0.28 7.71 -1.90
CA GLY A 117 0.05 9.11 -1.55
C GLY A 117 1.28 10.00 -1.76
N GLU A 118 1.32 11.10 -1.01
CA GLU A 118 2.50 11.98 -0.97
C GLU A 118 3.72 11.26 -0.37
N LYS A 119 4.91 11.66 -0.84
CA LYS A 119 6.18 11.03 -0.43
C LYS A 119 6.49 11.38 1.02
N LEU A 120 6.82 10.36 1.81
CA LEU A 120 7.35 10.56 3.15
C LEU A 120 8.78 11.05 3.07
N ILE A 121 9.09 12.10 3.83
CA ILE A 121 10.43 12.69 3.90
C ILE A 121 11.37 11.84 4.77
N ASN A 122 10.81 11.20 5.81
CA ASN A 122 11.56 10.37 6.74
C ASN A 122 11.19 8.90 6.56
N GLU A 123 12.18 8.04 6.77
CA GLU A 123 11.95 6.60 6.90
C GLU A 123 11.08 6.31 8.12
N ASN A 124 10.34 5.20 8.05
CA ASN A 124 9.50 4.74 9.14
C ASN A 124 10.17 3.52 9.80
N GLU A 125 10.29 3.54 11.12
CA GLU A 125 10.92 2.44 11.87
C GLU A 125 9.96 1.30 12.22
N LEU A 126 8.64 1.51 12.10
CA LEU A 126 7.61 0.54 12.49
C LEU A 126 7.28 -0.46 11.38
N ILE A 127 7.16 0.01 10.13
CA ILE A 127 6.87 -0.80 8.95
C ILE A 127 7.70 -0.32 7.76
N ASN A 128 7.98 -1.21 6.82
CA ASN A 128 8.65 -0.86 5.56
C ASN A 128 7.67 -0.11 4.63
N VAL A 129 8.05 1.07 4.15
CA VAL A 129 7.21 1.87 3.23
C VAL A 129 7.91 2.01 1.88
N ILE A 130 7.38 1.32 0.87
CA ILE A 130 7.90 1.34 -0.49
C ILE A 130 7.36 2.58 -1.21
N GLN A 131 8.27 3.42 -1.72
CA GLN A 131 7.97 4.65 -2.45
C GLN A 131 8.89 4.88 -3.67
N HIS A 132 9.72 3.89 -4.01
CA HIS A 132 10.70 3.95 -5.10
C HIS A 132 10.07 3.64 -6.46
N PHE A 133 9.09 4.43 -6.85
CA PHE A 133 8.42 4.36 -8.14
C PHE A 133 8.02 5.77 -8.62
N THR A 134 7.68 5.87 -9.90
CA THR A 134 6.99 7.05 -10.41
C THR A 134 5.52 6.90 -10.07
N ASN A 135 5.02 7.74 -9.17
CA ASN A 135 3.61 7.81 -8.85
C ASN A 135 2.90 8.66 -9.92
N LEU A 136 1.94 8.06 -10.64
CA LEU A 136 1.02 8.74 -11.54
C LEU A 136 -0.39 8.49 -11.02
N HIS A 137 -1.22 9.52 -10.90
CA HIS A 137 -2.54 9.35 -10.28
C HIS A 137 -3.44 8.38 -11.08
N SER A 138 -3.94 8.82 -12.23
CA SER A 138 -4.82 8.05 -13.14
C SER A 138 -4.94 8.78 -14.48
N PRO A 139 -5.40 8.15 -15.57
CA PRO A 139 -5.45 8.81 -16.88
C PRO A 139 -6.26 10.11 -16.88
N ALA A 140 -7.39 10.15 -16.16
CA ALA A 140 -8.23 11.35 -16.12
C ALA A 140 -7.67 12.50 -15.26
N PHE A 141 -6.93 12.21 -14.19
CA PHE A 141 -6.49 13.23 -13.22
C PHE A 141 -4.99 13.57 -13.31
N GLU A 142 -4.18 12.71 -13.92
CA GLU A 142 -2.74 12.94 -14.06
C GLU A 142 -2.40 13.73 -15.33
N LYS A 143 -2.04 15.01 -15.16
CA LYS A 143 -1.63 15.86 -16.27
C LYS A 143 -0.39 15.30 -16.96
N ASN A 144 -0.47 15.19 -18.29
CA ASN A 144 0.61 14.70 -19.15
C ASN A 144 1.11 13.30 -18.77
N TRP A 145 0.26 12.45 -18.19
CA TRP A 145 0.63 11.09 -17.76
C TRP A 145 1.34 10.30 -18.86
N GLN A 146 0.91 10.44 -20.13
CA GLN A 146 1.53 9.77 -21.27
C GLN A 146 3.00 10.15 -21.40
N TRP A 147 3.34 11.44 -21.33
CA TRP A 147 4.72 11.92 -21.40
C TRP A 147 5.54 11.46 -20.21
N LYS A 148 4.96 11.47 -19.01
CA LYS A 148 5.61 10.99 -17.78
C LYS A 148 5.90 9.48 -17.84
N LEU A 149 4.93 8.69 -18.31
CA LEU A 149 5.09 7.27 -18.58
C LEU A 149 6.22 7.04 -19.59
N LYS A 150 6.25 7.84 -20.67
CA LYS A 150 7.27 7.77 -21.71
C LYS A 150 8.63 8.42 -21.36
N ASN A 151 8.85 8.86 -20.12
CA ASN A 151 10.11 9.51 -19.75
C ASN A 151 11.31 8.54 -19.83
N PRO A 152 12.28 8.75 -20.75
CA PRO A 152 13.42 7.83 -20.96
C PRO A 152 14.44 7.87 -19.82
N PHE A 153 14.48 8.94 -19.01
CA PHE A 153 15.41 9.06 -17.89
C PHE A 153 15.06 8.13 -16.71
N ASN A 154 13.81 7.64 -16.67
CA ASN A 154 13.29 6.78 -15.60
C ASN A 154 12.86 5.39 -16.10
N LEU A 155 13.50 4.85 -17.15
CA LEU A 155 13.12 3.55 -17.74
C LEU A 155 13.15 2.38 -16.75
N ARG A 156 14.10 2.38 -15.81
CA ARG A 156 14.25 1.31 -14.81
C ARG A 156 13.38 1.51 -13.56
N VAL A 157 12.77 2.68 -13.40
CA VAL A 157 11.91 2.99 -12.27
C VAL A 157 10.48 2.55 -12.63
N PRO A 158 9.86 1.65 -11.86
CA PRO A 158 8.48 1.25 -12.13
C PRO A 158 7.52 2.44 -11.99
N VAL A 159 6.38 2.35 -12.64
CA VAL A 159 5.27 3.29 -12.51
C VAL A 159 4.18 2.63 -11.68
N SER A 160 3.59 3.36 -10.73
CA SER A 160 2.36 2.95 -10.05
C SER A 160 1.25 3.91 -10.47
N MET A 161 0.07 3.37 -10.81
CA MET A 161 -1.03 4.15 -11.38
C MET A 161 -2.38 3.46 -11.16
N HIS A 162 -3.42 4.21 -10.80
CA HIS A 162 -4.80 3.72 -10.86
C HIS A 162 -5.26 3.67 -12.32
N ILE A 163 -5.80 2.53 -12.72
CA ILE A 163 -6.23 2.27 -14.10
C ILE A 163 -7.47 1.40 -14.04
N GLY A 164 -8.55 1.80 -14.70
CA GLY A 164 -9.78 1.00 -14.73
C GLY A 164 -10.45 0.95 -13.36
N GLU A 165 -10.54 2.10 -12.69
CA GLU A 165 -11.25 2.23 -11.40
C GLU A 165 -12.71 2.62 -11.66
N GLY A 166 -13.50 1.66 -12.15
CA GLY A 166 -14.90 1.85 -12.49
C GLY A 166 -15.46 0.67 -13.28
N ILE A 167 -16.74 0.76 -13.62
CA ILE A 167 -17.48 -0.27 -14.37
C ILE A 167 -18.02 0.24 -15.71
N ASP A 168 -17.72 1.49 -16.07
CA ASP A 168 -18.17 2.10 -17.32
C ASP A 168 -17.11 2.05 -18.44
N GLU A 169 -17.54 2.46 -19.64
CA GLU A 169 -16.68 2.44 -20.83
C GLU A 169 -15.45 3.34 -20.68
N LEU A 170 -15.56 4.45 -19.94
CA LEU A 170 -14.44 5.34 -19.68
C LEU A 170 -13.35 4.62 -18.89
N ALA A 171 -13.69 4.00 -17.76
CA ALA A 171 -12.75 3.27 -16.93
C ALA A 171 -12.14 2.08 -17.70
N ASN A 172 -12.94 1.33 -18.45
CA ASN A 172 -12.44 0.18 -19.22
C ASN A 172 -11.36 0.61 -20.25
N LYS A 173 -11.60 1.71 -20.96
CA LYS A 173 -10.70 2.24 -21.99
C LYS A 173 -9.34 2.69 -21.44
N GLU A 174 -9.25 3.07 -20.16
CA GLU A 174 -8.01 3.48 -19.53
C GLU A 174 -6.91 2.41 -19.61
N ILE A 175 -7.28 1.13 -19.50
CA ILE A 175 -6.35 0.01 -19.57
C ILE A 175 -5.73 -0.05 -20.97
N GLU A 176 -6.58 0.00 -22.00
CA GLU A 176 -6.14 0.00 -23.39
C GLU A 176 -5.27 1.21 -23.71
N ASP A 177 -5.68 2.39 -23.26
CA ASP A 177 -4.96 3.64 -23.47
C ASP A 177 -3.57 3.59 -22.82
N VAL A 178 -3.46 3.08 -21.58
CA VAL A 178 -2.16 2.94 -20.91
C VAL A 178 -1.26 1.94 -21.62
N ILE A 179 -1.79 0.78 -22.05
CA ILE A 179 -1.04 -0.22 -22.82
C ILE A 179 -0.53 0.39 -24.13
N HIS A 180 -1.40 1.07 -24.87
CA HIS A 180 -1.08 1.73 -26.14
C HIS A 180 0.07 2.75 -25.99
N HIS A 181 0.07 3.51 -24.90
CA HIS A 181 1.09 4.53 -24.65
C HIS A 181 2.37 3.99 -23.98
N ASN A 182 2.39 2.75 -23.48
CA ASN A 182 3.55 2.12 -22.83
C ASN A 182 4.49 1.39 -23.82
N TRP A 183 4.77 1.96 -24.99
CA TRP A 183 5.66 1.35 -25.99
C TRP A 183 7.13 1.23 -25.53
N LEU A 184 7.55 1.97 -24.50
CA LEU A 184 8.85 1.80 -23.83
C LEU A 184 8.89 0.61 -22.86
N GLN A 185 7.78 -0.14 -22.72
CA GLN A 185 7.65 -1.34 -21.90
C GLN A 185 8.09 -1.13 -20.45
N LYS A 186 7.73 0.00 -19.86
CA LYS A 186 7.97 0.21 -18.43
C LYS A 186 7.18 -0.80 -17.61
N LYS A 187 7.77 -1.23 -16.49
CA LYS A 187 7.04 -1.99 -15.47
C LYS A 187 5.98 -1.08 -14.86
N ILE A 188 4.72 -1.50 -14.92
CA ILE A 188 3.58 -0.79 -14.34
C ILE A 188 2.99 -1.66 -13.23
N ILE A 189 2.82 -1.06 -12.06
CA ILE A 189 2.00 -1.55 -10.95
C ILE A 189 0.62 -0.92 -11.14
N ALA A 190 -0.26 -1.64 -11.83
CA ALA A 190 -1.61 -1.19 -12.12
C ALA A 190 -2.51 -1.45 -10.90
N ILE A 191 -3.15 -0.40 -10.39
CA ILE A 191 -4.06 -0.46 -9.24
C ILE A 191 -5.50 -0.53 -9.78
N HIS A 192 -6.32 -1.39 -9.16
CA HIS A 192 -7.70 -1.76 -9.55
C HIS A 192 -7.81 -2.71 -10.74
N THR A 193 -7.62 -2.21 -11.97
CA THR A 193 -7.78 -2.98 -13.21
C THR A 193 -9.10 -3.76 -13.29
N LEU A 194 -10.22 -3.09 -12.97
CA LEU A 194 -11.55 -3.71 -13.10
C LEU A 194 -11.90 -3.82 -14.59
N GLN A 195 -12.41 -4.99 -14.98
CA GLN A 195 -12.95 -5.29 -16.31
C GLN A 195 -14.27 -6.05 -16.18
#